data_AF-F7X481-F1
#
_entry.id   AF-F7X481-F1
#
_cell.length_a   1.000
_cell.length_b   1.000
_cell.length_c   1.000
_cell.angle_alpha   90.00
_cell.angle_beta   90.00
_cell.angle_gamma   90.00
#
_symmetry.space_group_name_H-M   'P 1'
#
loop_
_entity.id
_entity.type
_entity.pdbx_description
1 polymer ?
#
loop_
_entity_poly.entity_id
_entity_poly.type
_entity_poly.pdbx_seq_one_letter_code
_entity_poly.pdbx_strand_id
1 'polypeptide(L)'
;MQQEISALTEQLAPAGADEIGQCIEGLMSGGMRISETITAQNPVEEYRLSLRNVPVHGLRRAYVKLKRGEYENINKAFIPLPAELAAMANAECRLIREDRIRKQKTLRAIEDSVSRTLPSSHGLMDLRVTHRERAIELAEKGFVRVAEGVDHLEFAHLAKSRELPAGSRHLWAIDEVWSPVAVRINRSRIQTLLNVKPPPVSPDRAAELARMLALPDASQVSAEQMAYRGKVKFDIQAAEPVDEERAA
;
A
#
# COMPACT_ATOMS: atom_id res chain seq x y z
N MET A 1 9.58 -2.90 7.27
CA MET A 1 8.83 -4.12 7.68
C MET A 1 9.55 -5.44 7.41
N GLN A 2 9.79 -5.90 6.18
CA GLN A 2 10.47 -7.19 5.95
C GLN A 2 11.89 -7.25 6.56
N GLN A 3 12.69 -6.20 6.39
CA GLN A 3 14.02 -6.06 7.01
C GLN A 3 13.97 -6.05 8.56
N GLU A 4 12.89 -5.53 9.14
CA GLU A 4 12.73 -5.52 10.59
C GLU A 4 12.34 -6.90 11.13
N ILE A 5 11.54 -7.66 10.37
CA ILE A 5 11.22 -9.04 10.73
C ILE A 5 12.48 -9.90 10.62
N SER A 6 13.32 -9.70 9.61
CA SER A 6 14.59 -10.41 9.50
C SER A 6 15.52 -10.09 10.67
N ALA A 7 15.62 -8.82 11.06
CA ALA A 7 16.38 -8.42 12.24
C ALA A 7 15.84 -9.04 13.55
N LEU A 8 14.52 -9.06 13.74
CA LEU A 8 13.90 -9.72 14.91
C LEU A 8 14.07 -11.25 14.88
N THR A 9 14.10 -11.88 13.71
CA THR A 9 14.42 -13.31 13.60
C THR A 9 15.86 -13.63 13.92
N GLU A 10 16.79 -12.76 13.53
CA GLU A 10 18.21 -12.90 13.85
C GLU A 10 18.45 -12.77 15.36
N GLN A 11 17.79 -11.80 16.02
CA GLN A 11 17.85 -11.68 17.48
C GLN A 11 17.25 -12.88 18.22
N LEU A 12 16.31 -13.59 17.59
CA LEU A 12 15.69 -14.81 18.13
C LEU A 12 16.45 -16.09 17.73
N ALA A 13 17.61 -15.98 17.10
CA ALA A 13 18.43 -17.13 16.74
C ALA A 13 18.86 -17.92 18.00
N PRO A 14 18.88 -19.27 17.91
CA PRO A 14 19.28 -20.12 19.01
C PRO A 14 20.76 -19.88 19.38
N ALA A 15 21.08 -20.03 20.65
CA ALA A 15 22.43 -19.77 21.14
C ALA A 15 23.44 -20.85 20.79
N GLY A 16 24.63 -20.40 20.40
CA GLY A 16 25.79 -21.25 20.18
C GLY A 16 26.34 -21.80 21.50
N ALA A 17 26.92 -23.00 21.45
CA ALA A 17 27.50 -23.65 22.63
C ALA A 17 28.62 -22.82 23.29
N ASP A 18 29.36 -22.04 22.49
CA ASP A 18 30.45 -21.19 22.95
C ASP A 18 29.93 -19.97 23.72
N GLU A 19 28.86 -19.33 23.24
CA GLU A 19 28.25 -18.18 23.89
C GLU A 19 27.61 -18.57 25.22
N ILE A 20 27.01 -19.76 25.28
CA ILE A 20 26.48 -20.33 26.52
C ILE A 20 27.62 -20.54 27.52
N GLY A 21 28.75 -21.12 27.08
CA GLY A 21 29.94 -21.29 27.93
C GLY A 21 30.46 -19.98 28.49
N GLN A 22 30.64 -18.97 27.62
CA GLN A 22 31.09 -17.63 28.02
C GLN A 22 30.14 -16.95 29.02
N CYS A 23 28.83 -17.12 28.85
CA CYS A 23 27.85 -16.59 29.80
C CYS A 23 28.01 -17.25 31.18
N ILE A 24 28.14 -18.58 31.24
CA ILE A 24 28.27 -19.31 32.51
C ILE A 24 29.60 -19.00 33.20
N GLU A 25 30.72 -19.02 32.48
CA GLU A 25 32.04 -18.60 33.00
C GLU A 25 32.02 -17.14 33.50
N GLY A 26 31.31 -16.28 32.78
CA GLY A 26 31.05 -14.90 33.19
C GLY A 26 30.26 -14.78 34.49
N LEU A 27 29.32 -15.70 34.76
CA LEU A 27 28.56 -15.73 36.01
C LEU A 27 29.39 -16.28 37.17
N MET A 28 30.23 -17.29 36.92
CA MET A 28 31.18 -17.83 37.89
C MET A 28 32.23 -16.80 38.32
N SER A 29 32.82 -16.08 37.36
CA SER A 29 33.73 -14.96 37.63
C SER A 29 33.03 -13.79 38.32
N GLY A 30 31.70 -13.66 38.15
CA GLY A 30 30.86 -12.72 38.89
C GLY A 30 30.58 -13.10 40.35
N GLY A 31 31.14 -14.21 40.84
CA GLY A 31 31.02 -14.65 42.23
C GLY A 31 29.84 -15.58 42.52
N MET A 32 29.08 -15.99 41.50
CA MET A 32 27.99 -16.97 41.68
C MET A 32 28.52 -18.40 41.64
N ARG A 33 28.04 -19.23 42.55
CA ARG A 33 28.41 -20.65 42.63
C ARG A 33 27.42 -21.50 41.87
N ILE A 34 27.91 -22.59 41.26
CA ILE A 34 27.04 -23.60 40.64
C ILE A 34 26.30 -24.34 41.77
N SER A 35 25.03 -24.65 41.57
CA SER A 35 24.26 -25.47 42.52
C SER A 35 24.85 -26.88 42.62
N GLU A 36 24.98 -27.40 43.85
CA GLU A 36 25.49 -28.77 44.13
C GLU A 36 24.59 -29.89 43.60
N THR A 37 23.39 -29.54 43.12
CA THR A 37 22.42 -30.48 42.54
C THR A 37 22.77 -30.94 41.12
N ILE A 38 23.72 -30.27 40.46
CA ILE A 38 24.20 -30.65 39.12
C ILE A 38 25.24 -31.76 39.28
N THR A 39 24.82 -33.00 39.08
CA THR A 39 25.62 -34.22 39.23
C THR A 39 26.54 -34.53 38.03
N ALA A 40 26.56 -33.70 37.00
CA ALA A 40 27.42 -33.88 35.84
C ALA A 40 28.90 -33.61 36.16
N GLN A 41 29.80 -34.46 35.65
CA GLN A 41 31.26 -34.29 35.74
C GLN A 41 31.74 -32.92 35.23
N ASN A 42 30.99 -32.31 34.29
CA ASN A 42 31.19 -30.96 33.80
C ASN A 42 29.85 -30.20 33.82
N PRO A 43 29.60 -29.34 34.82
CA PRO A 43 28.32 -28.64 34.94
C PRO A 43 28.04 -27.72 33.73
N VAL A 44 29.08 -27.17 33.11
CA VAL A 44 28.96 -26.28 31.92
C VAL A 44 28.35 -27.00 30.72
N GLU A 45 28.62 -28.29 30.52
CA GLU A 45 28.07 -29.07 29.41
C GLU A 45 26.56 -29.29 29.55
N GLU A 46 26.08 -29.46 30.79
CA GLU A 46 24.65 -29.61 31.04
C GLU A 46 23.87 -28.32 30.73
N TYR A 47 24.47 -27.16 31.03
CA TYR A 47 23.94 -25.87 30.59
C TYR A 47 23.97 -25.74 29.06
N ARG A 48 25.01 -26.21 28.37
CA ARG A 48 25.08 -26.19 26.89
C ARG A 48 23.95 -27.00 26.26
N LEU A 49 23.69 -28.20 26.78
CA LEU A 49 22.61 -29.07 26.30
C LEU A 49 21.23 -28.46 26.55
N SER A 50 20.99 -27.97 27.76
CA SER A 50 19.69 -27.43 28.17
C SER A 50 19.33 -26.12 27.47
N LEU A 51 20.33 -25.30 27.13
CA LEU A 51 20.12 -23.96 26.57
C LEU A 51 20.20 -23.90 25.04
N ARG A 52 20.41 -25.04 24.35
CA ARG A 52 20.59 -25.11 22.89
C ARG A 52 19.50 -24.43 22.06
N ASN A 53 18.26 -24.42 22.54
CA ASN A 53 17.11 -23.83 21.82
C ASN A 53 16.71 -22.45 22.37
N VAL A 54 17.49 -21.88 23.28
CA VAL A 54 17.19 -20.60 23.90
C VAL A 54 17.80 -19.48 23.04
N PRO A 55 17.08 -18.36 22.82
CA PRO A 55 17.62 -17.28 22.01
C PRO A 55 18.83 -16.59 22.64
N VAL A 56 19.85 -16.28 21.83
CA VAL A 56 21.09 -15.58 22.26
C VAL A 56 20.77 -14.27 22.98
N HIS A 57 19.89 -13.47 22.38
CA HIS A 57 19.52 -12.17 22.92
C HIS A 57 18.91 -12.30 24.32
N GLY A 58 18.07 -13.31 24.54
CA GLY A 58 17.46 -13.60 25.84
C GLY A 58 18.48 -13.99 26.90
N LEU A 59 19.43 -14.85 26.53
CA LEU A 59 20.50 -15.28 27.44
C LEU A 59 21.41 -14.11 27.84
N ARG A 60 21.86 -13.30 26.88
CA ARG A 60 22.70 -12.13 27.18
C ARG A 60 21.99 -11.13 28.08
N ARG A 61 20.69 -10.90 27.85
CA ARG A 61 19.89 -9.99 28.68
C ARG A 61 19.66 -10.54 30.08
N ALA A 62 19.30 -11.82 30.20
CA ALA A 62 19.16 -12.49 31.49
C ALA A 62 20.48 -12.50 32.27
N TYR A 63 21.61 -12.75 31.60
CA TYR A 63 22.95 -12.67 32.17
C TYR A 63 23.25 -11.28 32.75
N VAL A 64 23.02 -10.21 31.99
CA VAL A 64 23.26 -8.83 32.46
C VAL A 64 22.35 -8.49 33.65
N LYS A 65 21.08 -8.90 33.61
CA LYS A 65 20.13 -8.68 34.70
C LYS A 65 20.48 -9.46 35.97
N LEU A 66 20.99 -10.68 35.83
CA LEU A 66 21.51 -11.48 36.95
C LEU A 66 22.72 -10.79 37.58
N LYS A 67 23.68 -10.32 36.79
CA LYS A 67 24.84 -9.57 37.30
C LYS A 67 24.47 -8.27 38.01
N ARG A 68 23.43 -7.59 37.54
CA ARG A 68 22.91 -6.36 38.16
C ARG A 68 22.01 -6.62 39.37
N GLY A 69 21.59 -7.87 39.58
CA GLY A 69 20.69 -8.25 40.67
C GLY A 69 19.27 -7.71 40.50
N GLU A 70 18.82 -7.47 39.26
CA GLU A 70 17.48 -6.96 38.91
C GLU A 70 16.37 -8.01 39.15
N TYR A 71 16.72 -9.28 39.34
CA TYR A 71 15.75 -10.33 39.68
C TYR A 71 15.49 -10.37 41.20
N GLU A 72 14.25 -10.11 41.59
CA GLU A 72 13.81 -10.03 42.99
C GLU A 72 13.71 -11.41 43.67
N ASN A 73 13.38 -12.46 42.90
CA ASN A 73 13.02 -13.78 43.44
C ASN A 73 14.13 -14.83 43.36
N ILE A 74 15.40 -14.41 43.18
CA ILE A 74 16.50 -15.34 42.93
C ILE A 74 17.59 -15.15 43.98
N ASN A 75 18.09 -16.27 44.50
CA ASN A 75 19.26 -16.31 45.34
C ASN A 75 20.50 -15.86 44.55
N LYS A 76 20.92 -14.60 44.76
CA LYS A 76 22.05 -13.95 44.09
C LYS A 76 23.41 -14.64 44.31
N ALA A 77 23.47 -15.64 45.19
CA ALA A 77 24.66 -16.41 45.49
C ALA A 77 24.87 -17.61 44.55
N PHE A 78 23.81 -18.10 43.90
CA PHE A 78 23.84 -19.31 43.09
C PHE A 78 23.45 -19.04 41.64
N ILE A 79 24.10 -19.75 40.72
CA ILE A 79 23.66 -19.78 39.33
C ILE A 79 22.32 -20.53 39.29
N PRO A 80 21.29 -19.94 38.65
CA PRO A 80 19.99 -20.59 38.49
C PRO A 80 20.12 -21.96 37.82
N LEU A 81 19.17 -22.86 38.10
CA LEU A 81 19.14 -24.16 37.43
C LEU A 81 19.03 -23.97 35.90
N PRO A 82 19.55 -24.90 35.08
CA PRO A 82 19.49 -24.77 33.62
C PRO A 82 18.07 -24.52 33.09
N ALA A 83 17.06 -25.18 33.68
CA ALA A 83 15.65 -24.99 33.34
C ALA A 83 15.12 -23.59 33.73
N GLU A 84 15.51 -23.07 34.89
CA GLU A 84 15.13 -21.73 35.35
C GLU A 84 15.78 -20.66 34.48
N LEU A 85 17.06 -20.83 34.16
CA LEU A 85 17.80 -19.92 33.28
C LEU A 85 17.19 -19.91 31.87
N ALA A 86 16.77 -21.06 31.36
CA ALA A 86 16.03 -21.16 30.10
C ALA A 86 14.68 -20.42 30.17
N ALA A 87 13.93 -20.58 31.26
CA ALA A 87 12.65 -19.90 31.46
C ALA A 87 12.83 -18.37 31.51
N MET A 88 13.84 -17.88 32.22
CA MET A 88 14.17 -16.45 32.31
C MET A 88 14.56 -15.87 30.96
N ALA A 89 15.47 -16.53 30.23
CA ALA A 89 15.89 -16.06 28.91
C ALA A 89 14.73 -16.06 27.90
N ASN A 90 13.81 -17.02 28.00
CA ASN A 90 12.59 -17.03 27.21
C ASN A 90 11.61 -15.90 27.59
N ALA A 91 11.50 -15.57 28.88
CA ALA A 91 10.69 -14.46 29.36
C ALA A 91 11.21 -13.11 28.84
N GLU A 92 12.54 -12.91 28.82
CA GLU A 92 13.18 -11.71 28.26
C GLU A 92 12.95 -11.57 26.73
N CYS A 93 12.78 -12.69 26.03
CA CYS A 93 12.47 -12.71 24.59
C CYS A 93 10.99 -12.55 24.28
N ARG A 94 10.11 -12.53 25.29
CA ARG A 94 8.65 -12.49 25.08
C ARG A 94 8.23 -11.27 24.26
N LEU A 95 8.72 -10.09 24.62
CA LEU A 95 8.39 -8.84 23.92
C LEU A 95 8.84 -8.86 22.45
N ILE A 96 10.02 -9.43 22.16
CA ILE A 96 10.55 -9.54 20.80
C ILE A 96 9.72 -10.53 19.97
N ARG A 97 9.29 -11.64 20.56
CA ARG A 97 8.40 -12.61 19.91
C ARG A 97 7.04 -11.99 19.60
N GLU A 98 6.46 -11.26 20.56
CA GLU A 98 5.18 -10.56 20.38
C GLU A 98 5.27 -9.49 19.30
N ASP A 99 6.36 -8.70 19.26
CA ASP A 99 6.57 -7.68 18.23
C ASP A 99 6.77 -8.29 16.84
N ARG A 100 7.54 -9.39 16.73
CA ARG A 100 7.66 -10.15 15.48
C ARG A 100 6.30 -10.65 14.99
N ILE A 101 5.50 -11.24 15.88
CA ILE A 101 4.15 -11.73 15.54
C ILE A 101 3.26 -10.58 15.09
N ARG A 102 3.31 -9.43 15.78
CA ARG A 102 2.53 -8.25 15.43
C ARG A 102 2.89 -7.76 14.02
N LYS A 103 4.17 -7.56 13.74
CA LYS A 103 4.65 -7.12 12.42
C LYS A 103 4.34 -8.12 11.32
N GLN A 104 4.44 -9.42 11.61
CA GLN A 104 4.07 -10.47 10.65
C GLN A 104 2.56 -10.49 10.37
N LYS A 105 1.71 -10.28 11.38
CA LYS A 105 0.25 -10.12 11.18
C LYS A 105 -0.08 -8.89 10.35
N THR A 106 0.61 -7.77 10.59
CA THR A 106 0.44 -6.55 9.78
C THR A 106 0.83 -6.79 8.33
N LEU A 107 1.95 -7.46 8.05
CA LEU A 107 2.32 -7.82 6.67
C LEU A 107 1.27 -8.71 6.02
N ARG A 108 0.81 -9.77 6.69
CA ARG A 108 -0.25 -10.63 6.14
C ARG A 108 -1.54 -9.86 5.85
N ALA A 109 -1.95 -8.95 6.74
CA ALA A 109 -3.12 -8.12 6.52
C ALA A 109 -2.96 -7.16 5.32
N ILE A 110 -1.74 -6.67 5.07
CA ILE A 110 -1.41 -5.87 3.89
C ILE A 110 -1.43 -6.73 2.62
N GLU A 111 -0.83 -7.93 2.65
CA GLU A 111 -0.85 -8.85 1.51
C GLU A 111 -2.29 -9.28 1.17
N ASP A 112 -3.12 -9.55 2.17
CA ASP A 112 -4.53 -9.88 2.01
C ASP A 112 -5.33 -8.68 1.45
N SER A 113 -5.04 -7.45 1.86
CA SER A 113 -5.72 -6.26 1.34
C SER A 113 -5.28 -5.92 -0.08
N VAL A 114 -4.00 -6.09 -0.42
CA VAL A 114 -3.48 -5.96 -1.79
C VAL A 114 -4.12 -7.01 -2.70
N SER A 115 -4.24 -8.26 -2.22
CA SER A 115 -4.89 -9.34 -2.96
C SER A 115 -6.39 -9.09 -3.17
N ARG A 116 -7.05 -8.37 -2.26
CA ARG A 116 -8.46 -7.97 -2.39
C ARG A 116 -8.69 -6.70 -3.22
N THR A 117 -7.66 -5.86 -3.37
CA THR A 117 -7.75 -4.59 -4.13
C THR A 117 -7.26 -4.70 -5.57
N LEU A 118 -6.55 -5.78 -5.92
CA LEU A 118 -6.27 -6.11 -7.31
C LEU A 118 -7.45 -6.89 -7.91
N PRO A 119 -8.15 -6.35 -8.94
CA PRO A 119 -9.20 -7.10 -9.61
C PRO A 119 -8.57 -8.24 -10.41
N SER A 120 -8.71 -9.46 -9.88
CA SER A 120 -8.71 -10.74 -10.60
C SER A 120 -7.39 -11.18 -11.28
N SER A 121 -7.24 -12.49 -11.32
CA SER A 121 -6.19 -13.33 -11.92
C SER A 121 -5.99 -13.18 -13.44
N HIS A 122 -6.42 -12.08 -14.04
CA HIS A 122 -6.09 -11.72 -15.42
C HIS A 122 -4.99 -10.67 -15.38
N GLY A 123 -3.73 -11.12 -15.34
CA GLY A 123 -2.57 -10.24 -15.42
C GLY A 123 -2.72 -9.30 -16.61
N LEU A 124 -2.57 -7.99 -16.37
CA LEU A 124 -2.67 -6.87 -17.33
C LEU A 124 -3.36 -7.26 -18.66
N MET A 125 -4.63 -7.68 -18.59
CA MET A 125 -5.33 -8.10 -19.80
C MET A 125 -5.49 -6.86 -20.66
N ASP A 126 -4.86 -6.85 -21.83
CA ASP A 126 -5.02 -5.75 -22.77
C ASP A 126 -6.52 -5.64 -23.10
N LEU A 127 -7.13 -4.56 -22.64
CA LEU A 127 -8.56 -4.32 -22.79
C LEU A 127 -8.94 -4.26 -24.28
N ARG A 128 -7.98 -3.98 -25.16
CA ARG A 128 -8.16 -4.06 -26.62
C ARG A 128 -8.38 -5.49 -27.09
N VAL A 129 -7.69 -6.47 -26.50
CA VAL A 129 -7.84 -7.89 -26.85
C VAL A 129 -9.22 -8.39 -26.43
N THR A 130 -9.63 -8.12 -25.19
CA THR A 130 -10.96 -8.53 -24.70
C THR A 130 -12.09 -7.86 -25.47
N HIS A 131 -11.92 -6.59 -25.87
CA HIS A 131 -12.90 -5.91 -26.71
C HIS A 131 -12.91 -6.42 -28.16
N ARG A 132 -11.78 -6.87 -28.71
CA ARG A 132 -11.74 -7.54 -30.02
C ARG A 132 -12.46 -8.89 -30.00
N GLU A 133 -12.25 -9.69 -28.97
CA GLU A 133 -12.99 -10.95 -28.78
C GLU A 133 -14.49 -10.69 -28.70
N ARG A 134 -14.90 -9.68 -27.92
CA ARG A 134 -16.30 -9.24 -27.86
C ARG A 134 -16.83 -8.72 -29.20
N ALA A 135 -16.01 -8.07 -30.02
CA ALA A 135 -16.41 -7.63 -31.35
C ALA A 135 -16.72 -8.83 -32.27
N ILE A 136 -15.89 -9.88 -32.20
CA ILE A 136 -16.12 -11.14 -32.93
C ILE A 136 -17.42 -11.79 -32.45
N GLU A 137 -17.64 -11.90 -31.14
CA GLU A 137 -18.90 -12.43 -30.59
C GLU A 137 -20.13 -11.64 -31.04
N LEU A 138 -20.01 -10.31 -31.13
CA LEU A 138 -21.11 -9.46 -31.58
C LEU A 138 -21.41 -9.68 -33.07
N ALA A 139 -20.37 -9.81 -33.89
CA ALA A 139 -20.51 -10.17 -35.30
C ALA A 139 -21.22 -11.53 -35.47
N GLU A 140 -20.83 -12.54 -34.68
CA GLU A 140 -21.48 -13.87 -34.68
C GLU A 140 -22.96 -13.79 -34.26
N LYS A 141 -23.29 -12.90 -33.32
CA LYS A 141 -24.67 -12.64 -32.88
C LYS A 141 -25.48 -11.80 -33.88
N GLY A 142 -24.91 -11.47 -35.05
CA GLY A 142 -25.55 -10.72 -36.12
C GLY A 142 -25.54 -9.20 -35.93
N PHE A 143 -24.74 -8.68 -35.00
CA PHE A 143 -24.52 -7.24 -34.89
C PHE A 143 -23.62 -6.77 -36.02
N VAL A 144 -23.92 -5.59 -36.55
CA VAL A 144 -23.15 -4.94 -37.61
C VAL A 144 -22.36 -3.80 -37.01
N ARG A 145 -21.09 -3.70 -37.40
CA ARG A 145 -20.24 -2.56 -37.06
C ARG A 145 -20.73 -1.32 -37.81
N VAL A 146 -21.13 -0.29 -37.07
CA VAL A 146 -21.74 0.92 -37.63
C VAL A 146 -20.74 2.07 -37.72
N ALA A 147 -19.79 2.14 -36.79
CA ALA A 147 -18.88 3.27 -36.66
C ALA A 147 -17.59 2.86 -35.93
N GLU A 148 -16.46 3.45 -36.32
CA GLU A 148 -15.10 3.21 -35.78
C GLU A 148 -14.40 4.52 -35.43
N GLY A 149 -13.76 4.65 -34.27
CA GLY A 149 -13.22 5.91 -33.75
C GLY A 149 -14.27 6.80 -33.07
N VAL A 150 -15.28 6.22 -32.42
CA VAL A 150 -16.27 6.98 -31.62
C VAL A 150 -15.82 7.05 -30.18
N ASP A 151 -15.69 8.25 -29.62
CA ASP A 151 -15.43 8.41 -28.19
C ASP A 151 -16.70 8.12 -27.35
N HIS A 152 -16.55 7.82 -26.07
CA HIS A 152 -17.65 7.56 -25.15
C HIS A 152 -18.68 8.70 -25.13
N LEU A 153 -18.23 9.96 -25.22
CA LEU A 153 -19.11 11.12 -25.27
C LEU A 153 -19.90 11.18 -26.58
N GLU A 154 -19.25 10.94 -27.72
CA GLU A 154 -19.91 10.86 -29.03
C GLU A 154 -20.99 9.78 -29.05
N PHE A 155 -20.69 8.59 -28.52
CA PHE A 155 -21.65 7.49 -28.41
C PHE A 155 -22.85 7.86 -27.52
N ALA A 156 -22.62 8.50 -26.38
CA ALA A 156 -23.69 8.94 -25.50
C ALA A 156 -24.60 9.97 -26.19
N HIS A 157 -24.04 10.88 -26.99
CA HIS A 157 -24.82 11.83 -27.79
C HIS A 157 -25.63 11.13 -28.89
N LEU A 158 -25.03 10.16 -29.59
CA LEU A 158 -25.70 9.34 -30.62
C LEU A 158 -26.88 8.53 -30.07
N ALA A 159 -26.70 7.98 -28.86
CA ALA A 159 -27.77 7.27 -28.17
C ALA A 159 -28.90 8.23 -27.77
N LYS A 160 -28.57 9.45 -27.29
CA LYS A 160 -29.55 10.49 -26.93
C LYS A 160 -30.31 11.03 -28.13
N SER A 161 -29.64 11.23 -29.27
CA SER A 161 -30.26 11.72 -30.51
C SER A 161 -31.11 10.67 -31.23
N ARG A 162 -31.17 9.43 -30.71
CA ARG A 162 -31.86 8.27 -31.31
C ARG A 162 -31.35 7.92 -32.72
N GLU A 163 -30.15 8.34 -33.06
CA GLU A 163 -29.48 7.94 -34.31
C GLU A 163 -28.96 6.50 -34.24
N LEU A 164 -28.81 5.95 -33.03
CA LEU A 164 -28.51 4.55 -32.78
C LEU A 164 -29.77 3.78 -32.36
N PRO A 165 -30.00 2.57 -32.90
CA PRO A 165 -31.10 1.73 -32.48
C PRO A 165 -30.85 1.16 -31.08
N ALA A 166 -31.93 0.83 -30.38
CA ALA A 166 -31.88 0.24 -29.05
C ALA A 166 -31.08 -1.08 -29.07
N GLY A 167 -30.21 -1.25 -28.09
CA GLY A 167 -29.31 -2.41 -28.00
C GLY A 167 -27.95 -2.22 -28.66
N SER A 168 -27.65 -1.06 -29.25
CA SER A 168 -26.30 -0.71 -29.71
C SER A 168 -25.29 -0.73 -28.57
N ARG A 169 -24.09 -1.22 -28.84
CA ARG A 169 -22.99 -1.37 -27.87
C ARG A 169 -21.76 -0.61 -28.33
N HIS A 170 -21.11 0.08 -27.39
CA HIS A 170 -19.84 0.75 -27.62
C HIS A 170 -18.69 -0.04 -26.99
N LEU A 171 -17.75 -0.47 -27.83
CA LEU A 171 -16.51 -1.11 -27.42
C LEU A 171 -15.41 -0.05 -27.28
N TRP A 172 -15.50 0.72 -26.20
CA TRP A 172 -14.65 1.90 -25.93
C TRP A 172 -13.14 1.65 -25.98
N ALA A 173 -12.64 0.45 -25.69
CA ALA A 173 -11.20 0.18 -25.75
C ALA A 173 -10.65 0.16 -27.19
N ILE A 174 -11.54 0.00 -28.18
CA ILE A 174 -11.24 -0.02 -29.62
C ILE A 174 -12.01 1.06 -30.39
N ASP A 175 -12.74 1.93 -29.68
CA ASP A 175 -13.56 3.01 -30.24
C ASP A 175 -14.60 2.57 -31.30
N GLU A 176 -15.09 1.34 -31.22
CA GLU A 176 -16.05 0.78 -32.19
C GLU A 176 -17.48 0.72 -31.65
N VAL A 177 -18.45 1.06 -32.51
CA VAL A 177 -19.88 0.97 -32.20
C VAL A 177 -20.54 -0.12 -33.05
N TRP A 178 -21.18 -1.05 -32.35
CA TRP A 178 -21.86 -2.21 -32.90
C TRP A 178 -23.36 -2.13 -32.65
N SER A 179 -24.16 -2.41 -33.66
CA SER A 179 -25.62 -2.27 -33.63
C SER A 179 -26.31 -3.55 -34.11
N PRO A 180 -27.48 -3.92 -33.56
CA PRO A 180 -28.24 -5.06 -34.05
C PRO A 180 -28.82 -4.83 -35.46
N VAL A 181 -28.91 -3.57 -35.90
CA VAL A 181 -29.42 -3.19 -37.22
C VAL A 181 -28.43 -2.27 -37.92
N ALA A 182 -28.21 -2.48 -39.22
CA ALA A 182 -27.38 -1.59 -40.03
C ALA A 182 -28.03 -0.20 -40.13
N VAL A 183 -27.39 0.81 -39.54
CA VAL A 183 -27.84 2.21 -39.56
C VAL A 183 -26.70 3.08 -40.08
N ARG A 184 -27.00 4.17 -40.79
CA ARG A 184 -25.99 5.15 -41.18
C ARG A 184 -25.96 6.27 -40.14
N ILE A 185 -24.78 6.50 -39.55
CA ILE A 185 -24.57 7.57 -38.56
C ILE A 185 -23.97 8.80 -39.24
N ASN A 186 -24.55 9.97 -39.00
CA ASN A 186 -24.06 11.26 -39.51
C ASN A 186 -23.10 11.92 -38.51
N ARG A 187 -21.82 11.51 -38.54
CA ARG A 187 -20.79 11.99 -37.59
C ARG A 187 -20.49 13.49 -37.66
N SER A 188 -20.62 14.10 -38.83
CA SER A 188 -20.34 15.53 -39.05
C SER A 188 -21.19 16.46 -38.19
N ARG A 189 -22.40 16.01 -37.81
CA ARG A 189 -23.32 16.77 -36.95
C ARG A 189 -22.94 16.72 -35.46
N ILE A 190 -22.16 15.74 -35.03
CA ILE A 190 -21.84 15.51 -33.61
C ILE A 190 -20.54 16.17 -33.21
N GLN A 191 -19.53 16.12 -34.08
CA GLN A 191 -18.27 16.83 -33.87
C GLN A 191 -18.49 18.35 -33.75
N THR A 192 -19.51 18.88 -34.44
CA THR A 192 -19.92 20.29 -34.31
C THR A 192 -20.60 20.61 -32.97
N LEU A 193 -21.27 19.64 -32.33
CA LEU A 193 -21.92 19.81 -31.02
C LEU A 193 -20.95 19.62 -29.84
N LEU A 194 -19.97 18.72 -29.96
CA LEU A 194 -18.97 18.49 -28.92
C LEU A 194 -17.88 19.56 -28.87
N ASN A 195 -17.60 20.21 -30.01
CA ASN A 195 -16.67 21.34 -30.08
C ASN A 195 -17.31 22.69 -29.72
N VAL A 196 -18.54 22.70 -29.17
CA VAL A 196 -19.11 23.92 -28.60
C VAL A 196 -18.30 24.26 -27.34
N LYS A 197 -17.30 25.13 -27.51
CA LYS A 197 -16.60 25.74 -26.39
C LYS A 197 -17.64 26.32 -25.43
N PRO A 198 -17.51 26.12 -24.11
CA PRO A 198 -18.40 26.77 -23.16
C PRO A 198 -18.38 28.28 -23.44
N PRO A 199 -19.53 28.97 -23.33
CA PRO A 199 -19.58 30.40 -23.56
C PRO A 199 -18.54 31.08 -22.65
N PRO A 200 -17.78 32.07 -23.16
CA PRO A 200 -16.81 32.78 -22.35
C PRO A 200 -17.48 33.35 -21.11
N VAL A 201 -16.77 33.29 -19.98
CA VAL A 201 -17.27 33.82 -18.72
C VAL A 201 -17.56 35.31 -18.91
N SER A 202 -18.74 35.76 -18.48
CA SER A 202 -19.10 37.17 -18.60
C SER A 202 -18.10 38.05 -17.82
N PRO A 203 -17.80 39.27 -18.28
CA PRO A 203 -16.81 40.13 -17.64
C PRO A 203 -17.16 40.42 -16.17
N ASP A 204 -18.45 40.57 -15.85
CA ASP A 204 -18.92 40.74 -14.46
C ASP A 204 -18.58 39.52 -13.58
N ARG A 205 -18.73 38.32 -14.13
CA ARG A 205 -18.42 37.07 -13.42
C ARG A 205 -16.92 36.86 -13.28
N ALA A 206 -16.13 37.25 -14.27
CA ALA A 206 -14.67 37.25 -14.18
C ALA A 206 -14.17 38.21 -13.08
N ALA A 207 -14.78 39.39 -12.95
CA ALA A 207 -14.46 40.34 -11.89
C ALA A 207 -14.81 39.81 -10.48
N GLU A 208 -15.95 39.13 -10.32
CA GLU A 208 -16.29 38.44 -9.07
C GLU A 208 -15.27 37.37 -8.69
N LEU A 209 -14.87 36.55 -9.67
CA LEU A 209 -13.89 35.49 -9.48
C LEU A 209 -12.50 36.04 -9.14
N ALA A 210 -12.10 37.16 -9.73
CA ALA A 210 -10.87 37.87 -9.38
C ALA A 210 -10.89 38.37 -7.92
N ARG A 211 -12.03 38.89 -7.46
CA ARG A 211 -12.21 39.26 -6.03
C ARG A 211 -12.12 38.05 -5.10
N MET A 212 -12.68 36.91 -5.50
CA MET A 212 -12.59 35.68 -4.71
C MET A 212 -11.16 35.15 -4.62
N LEU A 213 -10.36 35.26 -5.69
CA LEU A 213 -8.96 34.84 -5.68
C LEU A 213 -8.05 35.72 -4.80
N ALA A 214 -8.40 36.99 -4.63
CA ALA A 214 -7.66 37.96 -3.82
C ALA A 214 -7.84 37.74 -2.30
N LEU A 215 -8.79 36.90 -1.89
CA LEU A 215 -8.96 36.54 -0.48
C LEU A 215 -7.80 35.64 -0.01
N PRO A 216 -7.34 35.80 1.25
CA PRO A 216 -6.27 34.97 1.80
C PRO A 216 -6.72 33.51 1.94
N ASP A 217 -5.80 32.61 1.65
CA ASP A 217 -6.05 31.17 1.69
C ASP A 217 -6.12 30.67 3.13
N ALA A 218 -6.86 29.57 3.35
CA ALA A 218 -6.81 28.85 4.61
C ALA A 218 -5.39 28.30 4.84
N SER A 219 -5.00 28.09 6.11
CA SER A 219 -3.68 27.59 6.50
C SER A 219 -3.35 26.19 5.97
N GLN A 220 -4.35 25.46 5.46
CA GLN A 220 -4.20 24.20 4.75
C GLN A 220 -5.08 24.21 3.50
N VAL A 221 -4.48 24.07 2.32
CA VAL A 221 -5.18 24.05 1.03
C VAL A 221 -5.12 22.63 0.45
N SER A 222 -6.26 22.07 0.07
CA SER A 222 -6.31 20.75 -0.57
C SER A 222 -5.90 20.81 -2.05
N ALA A 223 -5.49 19.67 -2.61
CA ALA A 223 -5.15 19.56 -4.02
C ALA A 223 -6.31 19.97 -4.95
N GLU A 224 -7.55 19.68 -4.55
CA GLU A 224 -8.77 20.06 -5.28
C GLU A 224 -8.99 21.57 -5.27
N GLN A 225 -8.69 22.24 -4.15
CA GLN A 225 -8.78 23.71 -4.05
C GLN A 225 -7.73 24.40 -4.92
N MET A 226 -6.51 23.85 -5.00
CA MET A 226 -5.48 24.36 -5.92
C MET A 226 -5.88 24.18 -7.39
N ALA A 227 -6.46 23.03 -7.74
CA ALA A 227 -6.96 22.78 -9.10
C ALA A 227 -8.10 23.73 -9.48
N TYR A 228 -9.02 23.99 -8.55
CA TYR A 228 -10.09 24.95 -8.74
C TYR A 228 -9.56 26.38 -8.96
N ARG A 229 -8.58 26.84 -8.17
CA ARG A 229 -7.92 28.14 -8.41
C ARG A 229 -7.26 28.21 -9.78
N GLY A 230 -6.61 27.13 -10.22
CA GLY A 230 -6.01 27.06 -11.56
C GLY A 230 -7.04 27.26 -12.67
N LYS A 231 -8.20 26.59 -12.55
CA LYS A 231 -9.32 26.76 -13.48
C LYS A 231 -9.86 28.19 -13.48
N VAL A 232 -10.08 28.77 -12.29
CA VAL A 232 -10.61 30.15 -12.17
C VAL A 232 -9.66 31.18 -12.77
N LYS A 233 -8.33 31.02 -12.59
CA LYS A 233 -7.33 31.89 -13.24
C LYS A 233 -7.39 31.79 -14.76
N PHE A 234 -7.52 30.58 -15.29
CA PHE A 234 -7.68 30.36 -16.73
C PHE A 234 -8.96 31.01 -17.28
N ASP A 235 -10.07 30.87 -16.55
CA ASP A 235 -11.36 31.45 -16.93
C ASP A 235 -11.35 32.99 -16.92
N ILE A 236 -10.61 33.62 -16.00
CA ILE A 236 -10.41 35.08 -15.97
C ILE A 236 -9.56 35.53 -17.16
N GLN A 237 -8.42 34.86 -17.42
CA GLN A 237 -7.56 35.17 -18.56
C GLN A 237 -8.28 34.99 -19.91
N ALA A 238 -9.19 34.03 -20.00
CA ALA A 238 -10.01 33.81 -21.18
C ALA A 238 -11.12 34.89 -21.37
N ALA A 239 -11.45 35.64 -20.32
CA ALA A 239 -12.46 36.70 -20.32
C ALA A 239 -11.87 38.12 -20.42
N GLU A 240 -10.56 38.30 -20.19
CA GLU A 240 -9.87 39.56 -20.45
C GLU A 240 -9.80 39.80 -21.97
N PRO A 241 -10.41 40.88 -22.50
CA PRO A 241 -10.20 41.25 -23.90
C PRO A 241 -8.73 41.66 -24.06
N VAL A 242 -8.07 41.12 -25.09
CA VAL A 242 -6.75 41.58 -25.52
C VAL A 242 -6.87 43.06 -25.89
N ASP A 243 -6.32 43.95 -25.06
CA ASP A 243 -6.21 45.39 -25.35
C ASP A 243 -5.24 45.63 -26.52
N GLU A 244 -5.69 45.38 -27.75
CA GLU A 244 -5.09 45.91 -28.98
C GLU A 244 -5.87 47.16 -29.44
N GLU A 245 -5.97 48.20 -28.63
CA GLU A 245 -6.49 49.50 -29.11
C GLU A 245 -6.19 50.68 -28.16
N ARG A 246 -4.92 50.89 -27.82
CA ARG A 246 -4.43 52.21 -27.33
C ARG A 246 -3.03 52.53 -27.87
N ALA A 247 -2.95 52.75 -29.17
CA ALA A 247 -1.89 53.53 -29.80
C ALA A 247 -2.41 54.14 -31.11
N ALA A 248 -3.18 55.24 -30.99
CA ALA A 248 -3.44 56.20 -32.05
C ALA A 248 -3.59 57.59 -31.41
#